data_AF-A0A0C2Y763-F1
#
_entry.id   AF-A0A0C2Y763-F1
#
_cell.length_a   1.000
_cell.length_b   1.000
_cell.length_c   1.000
_cell.angle_alpha   90.00
_cell.angle_beta   90.00
_cell.angle_gamma   90.00
#
_symmetry.space_group_name_H-M   'P 1'
#
loop_
_entity.id
_entity.type
_entity.pdbx_description
1 polymer ?
#
loop_
_entity_poly.entity_id
_entity_poly.type
_entity_poly.pdbx_seq_one_letter_code
_entity_poly.pdbx_strand_id
1 'polypeptide(L)'
;MSKRSPPGVPTLQWEQILRGEVLDLDQFFTGVVEAKRRVSTASDWSSAWHLASRAVEFAFPNCARELADYGRYIESKFSAKLPSAHSRVILFDISIRNIVQGGQCRLLTDKEVHLNVYSSVLLPEGINSNVSNRKSNPGRPGSSKSDFCNRFNTASSCPSSDFDCRFRHSCKKCKKKGHGQTDCSQ
;
A
#
# COMPACT_ATOMS: atom_id res chain seq x y z
N MET A 1 -16.30 28.89 28.71
CA MET A 1 -17.06 27.63 28.52
C MET A 1 -16.11 26.61 27.90
N SER A 2 -15.71 25.56 28.63
CA SER A 2 -14.83 24.52 28.07
C SER A 2 -15.61 23.75 27.00
N LYS A 3 -15.30 24.03 25.73
CA LYS A 3 -15.89 23.32 24.58
C LYS A 3 -15.21 21.96 24.52
N ARG A 4 -15.85 20.94 25.11
CA ARG A 4 -15.39 19.55 25.01
C ARG A 4 -15.16 19.21 23.53
N SER A 5 -14.08 18.49 23.24
CA SER A 5 -13.83 18.04 21.88
C SER A 5 -14.92 17.06 21.43
N PRO A 6 -15.28 17.07 20.14
CA PRO A 6 -16.14 16.05 19.56
C PRO A 6 -15.56 14.63 19.80
N PRO A 7 -16.41 13.59 19.92
CA PRO A 7 -15.94 12.22 20.03
C PRO A 7 -14.99 11.85 18.90
N GLY A 8 -13.84 11.24 19.25
CA GLY A 8 -12.80 10.85 18.29
C GLY A 8 -11.81 11.96 17.92
N VAL A 9 -12.05 13.21 18.31
CA VAL A 9 -11.12 14.32 18.07
C VAL A 9 -10.24 14.54 19.31
N PRO A 10 -8.90 14.42 19.20
CA PRO A 10 -8.00 14.72 20.30
C PRO A 10 -8.21 16.14 20.83
N THR A 11 -8.41 16.28 22.15
CA THR A 11 -8.75 17.57 22.78
C THR A 11 -7.75 18.67 22.46
N LEU A 12 -6.45 18.33 22.48
CA LEU A 12 -5.37 19.28 22.23
C LEU A 12 -5.44 19.85 20.80
N GLN A 13 -5.78 19.02 19.83
CA GLN A 13 -5.93 19.47 18.44
C GLN A 13 -7.24 20.21 18.20
N TRP A 14 -8.32 19.84 18.90
CA TRP A 14 -9.57 20.61 18.87
C TRP A 14 -9.37 22.04 19.39
N GLU A 15 -8.58 22.22 20.44
CA GLU A 15 -8.25 23.54 20.94
C GLU A 15 -7.39 24.36 19.97
N GLN A 16 -6.44 23.74 19.28
CA GLN A 16 -5.64 24.38 18.24
C GLN A 16 -6.53 24.87 17.08
N ILE A 17 -7.52 24.07 16.66
CA ILE A 17 -8.54 24.48 15.68
C ILE A 17 -9.25 25.75 16.16
N LEU A 18 -9.71 25.76 17.41
CA LEU A 18 -10.44 26.89 17.97
C LEU A 18 -9.59 28.16 18.11
N ARG A 19 -8.27 28.01 18.27
CA ARG A 19 -7.29 29.11 18.34
C ARG A 19 -6.81 29.59 16.97
N GLY A 20 -7.18 28.90 15.88
CA GLY A 20 -6.70 29.21 14.53
C GLY A 20 -5.23 28.86 14.31
N GLU A 21 -4.70 27.94 15.10
CA GLU A 21 -3.31 27.47 15.00
C GLU A 21 -3.20 26.41 13.89
N VAL A 22 -2.00 26.27 13.32
CA VAL A 22 -1.70 25.26 12.30
C VAL A 22 -1.86 23.85 12.88
N LEU A 23 -2.55 22.98 12.12
CA LEU A 23 -2.81 21.60 12.51
C LEU A 23 -1.80 20.65 11.89
N ASP A 24 -1.29 19.74 12.70
CA ASP A 24 -0.67 18.52 12.22
C ASP A 24 -1.78 17.52 11.85
N LEU A 25 -2.07 17.43 10.55
CA LEU A 25 -3.11 16.57 10.00
C LEU A 25 -2.78 15.08 10.17
N ASP A 26 -1.50 14.69 10.18
CA ASP A 26 -1.12 13.29 10.38
C ASP A 26 -1.47 12.85 11.80
N GLN A 27 -1.20 13.71 12.78
CA GLN A 27 -1.59 13.49 14.17
C GLN A 27 -3.12 13.62 14.39
N PHE A 28 -3.81 14.46 13.61
CA PHE A 28 -5.27 14.58 13.66
C PHE A 28 -5.96 13.31 13.21
N PHE A 29 -5.58 12.79 12.04
CA PHE A 29 -6.25 11.64 11.45
C PHE A 29 -5.87 10.31 12.12
N THR A 30 -4.68 10.20 12.72
CA THR A 30 -4.29 9.01 13.51
C THR A 30 -5.15 8.82 14.76
N GLY A 31 -5.66 9.91 15.36
CA GLY A 31 -6.57 9.83 16.52
C GLY A 31 -8.03 9.55 16.17
N VAL A 32 -8.45 9.84 14.93
CA VAL A 32 -9.88 9.87 14.55
C VAL A 32 -10.34 8.54 13.93
N VAL A 33 -9.54 7.86 13.11
CA VAL A 33 -9.92 6.57 12.49
C VAL A 33 -8.72 5.68 12.19
N GLU A 34 -8.53 4.59 12.95
CA GLU A 34 -7.73 3.47 12.43
C GLU A 34 -8.51 2.75 11.33
N ALA A 35 -7.96 2.69 10.11
CA ALA A 35 -8.52 1.93 9.01
C ALA A 35 -8.43 0.42 9.30
N LYS A 36 -9.47 -0.15 9.93
CA LYS A 36 -9.51 -1.56 10.37
C LYS A 36 -9.42 -2.57 9.22
N ARG A 37 -9.79 -2.19 8.00
CA ARG A 37 -9.83 -3.09 6.84
C ARG A 37 -9.44 -2.37 5.55
N ARG A 38 -8.60 -3.04 4.76
CA ARG A 38 -8.23 -2.60 3.41
C ARG A 38 -9.31 -2.98 2.40
N VAL A 39 -9.66 -2.05 1.53
CA VAL A 39 -10.56 -2.29 0.39
C VAL A 39 -9.83 -3.15 -0.66
N SER A 40 -10.38 -4.32 -0.98
CA SER A 40 -9.79 -5.25 -1.95
C SER A 40 -10.77 -5.78 -3.00
N THR A 41 -12.08 -5.66 -2.75
CA THR A 41 -13.14 -6.18 -3.62
C THR A 41 -14.09 -5.06 -4.06
N ALA A 42 -14.88 -5.31 -5.11
CA ALA A 42 -15.92 -4.39 -5.56
C ALA A 42 -16.94 -4.09 -4.44
N SER A 43 -17.39 -5.09 -3.67
CA SER A 43 -18.34 -4.90 -2.57
C SER A 43 -17.76 -4.07 -1.42
N ASP A 44 -16.48 -4.29 -1.10
CA ASP A 44 -15.78 -3.47 -0.10
C ASP A 44 -15.69 -2.01 -0.57
N TRP A 45 -15.38 -1.82 -1.86
CA TRP A 45 -15.29 -0.49 -2.46
C TRP A 45 -16.65 0.21 -2.47
N SER A 46 -17.73 -0.43 -2.94
CA SER A 46 -19.07 0.18 -2.98
C SER A 46 -19.56 0.57 -1.59
N SER A 47 -19.34 -0.29 -0.59
CA SER A 47 -19.71 0.00 0.79
C SER A 47 -18.95 1.21 1.35
N ALA A 48 -17.63 1.25 1.11
CA ALA A 48 -16.79 2.37 1.53
C ALA A 48 -17.15 3.67 0.79
N TRP A 49 -17.40 3.60 -0.52
CA TRP A 49 -17.78 4.74 -1.34
C TRP A 49 -19.11 5.32 -0.88
N HIS A 50 -20.15 4.51 -0.67
CA HIS A 50 -21.45 5.01 -0.21
C HIS A 50 -21.37 5.72 1.15
N LEU A 51 -20.57 5.21 2.09
CA LEU A 51 -20.34 5.87 3.37
C LEU A 51 -19.60 7.21 3.19
N ALA A 52 -18.54 7.21 2.39
CA ALA A 52 -17.78 8.41 2.10
C ALA A 52 -18.63 9.47 1.37
N SER A 53 -19.39 9.07 0.35
CA SER A 53 -20.27 9.97 -0.41
C SER A 53 -21.33 10.60 0.47
N ARG A 54 -21.96 9.86 1.37
CA ARG A 54 -22.94 10.42 2.34
C ARG A 54 -22.29 11.45 3.26
N ALA A 55 -21.08 11.19 3.74
CA ALA A 55 -20.35 12.14 4.57
C ALA A 55 -19.98 13.42 3.78
N VAL A 56 -19.55 13.28 2.52
CA VAL A 56 -19.24 14.41 1.65
C VAL A 56 -20.50 15.19 1.31
N GLU A 57 -21.60 14.53 0.95
CA GLU A 57 -22.90 15.15 0.66
C GLU A 57 -23.44 15.91 1.88
N PHE A 58 -23.26 15.38 3.08
CA PHE A 58 -23.62 16.08 4.32
C PHE A 58 -22.87 17.41 4.47
N ALA A 59 -21.58 17.44 4.13
CA ALA A 59 -20.76 18.65 4.17
C ALA A 59 -21.00 19.58 2.96
N PHE A 60 -21.28 19.00 1.79
CA PHE A 60 -21.40 19.67 0.49
C PHE A 60 -22.62 19.13 -0.29
N PRO A 61 -23.83 19.64 -0.02
CA PRO A 61 -25.07 19.10 -0.59
C PRO A 61 -25.13 19.15 -2.12
N ASN A 62 -24.43 20.11 -2.74
CA ASN A 62 -24.36 20.27 -4.18
C ASN A 62 -23.56 19.18 -4.90
N CYS A 63 -22.73 18.42 -4.18
CA CYS A 63 -21.89 17.35 -4.75
C CYS A 63 -22.64 16.01 -4.92
N ALA A 64 -23.88 15.88 -4.43
CA ALA A 64 -24.63 14.62 -4.43
C ALA A 64 -24.70 13.94 -5.81
N ARG A 65 -25.05 14.73 -6.85
CA ARG A 65 -25.17 14.24 -8.22
C ARG A 65 -23.84 13.74 -8.76
N GLU A 66 -22.79 14.53 -8.58
CA GLU A 66 -21.44 14.21 -9.06
C GLU A 66 -20.91 12.92 -8.40
N LEU A 67 -21.09 12.78 -7.09
CA LEU A 67 -20.68 11.59 -6.34
C LEU A 67 -21.44 10.33 -6.79
N ALA A 68 -22.74 10.46 -7.08
CA ALA A 68 -23.55 9.36 -7.60
C ALA A 68 -23.13 8.96 -9.02
N ASP A 69 -22.89 9.93 -9.91
CA ASP A 69 -22.41 9.70 -11.27
C ASP A 69 -21.03 9.03 -11.29
N TYR A 70 -20.10 9.51 -10.47
CA TYR A 70 -18.78 8.91 -10.32
C TYR A 70 -18.85 7.50 -9.69
N GLY A 71 -19.70 7.31 -8.68
CA GLY A 71 -19.93 6.01 -8.07
C GLY A 71 -20.32 4.96 -9.10
N ARG A 72 -21.39 5.23 -9.87
CA ARG A 72 -21.86 4.37 -10.96
C ARG A 72 -20.77 4.09 -11.99
N TYR A 73 -19.97 5.11 -12.32
CA TYR A 73 -18.88 4.96 -13.28
C TYR A 73 -17.85 3.92 -12.83
N ILE A 74 -17.41 3.97 -11.57
CA ILE A 74 -16.41 3.02 -11.04
C ILE A 74 -17.03 1.62 -10.84
N GLU A 75 -18.30 1.51 -10.41
CA GLU A 75 -19.01 0.22 -10.33
C GLU A 75 -19.11 -0.47 -11.69
N SER A 76 -19.35 0.31 -12.76
CA SER A 76 -19.32 -0.18 -14.13
C SER A 76 -17.92 -0.72 -14.50
N LYS A 77 -16.83 -0.10 -14.05
CA LYS A 77 -15.47 -0.63 -14.25
C LYS A 77 -15.23 -1.94 -13.51
N PHE A 78 -15.73 -2.11 -12.30
CA PHE A 78 -15.66 -3.40 -11.61
C PHE A 78 -16.45 -4.49 -12.34
N SER A 79 -17.65 -4.14 -12.84
CA SER A 79 -18.53 -5.07 -13.54
C SER A 79 -17.96 -5.52 -14.89
N ALA A 80 -17.24 -4.62 -15.57
CA ALA A 80 -16.60 -4.90 -16.86
C ALA A 80 -15.27 -5.65 -16.76
N LYS A 81 -14.77 -5.95 -15.55
CA LYS A 81 -13.45 -6.57 -15.32
C LYS A 81 -13.57 -7.82 -14.47
N LEU A 82 -12.69 -8.80 -14.76
CA LEU A 82 -12.57 -10.00 -13.95
C LEU A 82 -12.12 -9.65 -12.52
N PRO A 83 -12.53 -10.43 -11.50
CA PRO A 83 -12.12 -10.21 -10.10
C PRO A 83 -10.60 -10.09 -9.90
N SER A 84 -9.79 -10.82 -10.69
CA SER A 84 -8.32 -10.72 -10.67
C SER A 84 -7.78 -9.32 -11.01
N ALA A 85 -8.56 -8.52 -11.76
CA ALA A 85 -8.21 -7.17 -12.18
C ALA A 85 -8.83 -6.08 -11.27
N HIS A 86 -9.63 -6.43 -10.25
CA HIS A 86 -10.27 -5.46 -9.35
C HIS A 86 -9.25 -4.58 -8.60
N SER A 87 -8.08 -5.13 -8.27
CA SER A 87 -6.97 -4.37 -7.69
C SER A 87 -6.55 -3.18 -8.57
N ARG A 88 -6.60 -3.32 -9.90
CA ARG A 88 -6.29 -2.23 -10.84
C ARG A 88 -7.41 -1.21 -10.93
N VAL A 89 -8.67 -1.63 -10.80
CA VAL A 89 -9.82 -0.71 -10.71
C VAL A 89 -9.74 0.14 -9.45
N ILE A 90 -9.34 -0.44 -8.32
CA ILE A 90 -9.10 0.31 -7.07
C ILE A 90 -7.97 1.32 -7.25
N LEU A 91 -6.85 0.94 -7.88
CA LEU A 91 -5.76 1.88 -8.17
C LEU A 91 -6.19 3.00 -9.11
N PHE A 92 -7.01 2.68 -10.11
CA PHE A 92 -7.58 3.64 -11.04
C PHE A 92 -8.44 4.69 -10.32
N ASP A 93 -9.33 4.26 -9.41
CA ASP A 93 -10.10 5.16 -8.54
C ASP A 93 -9.19 6.06 -7.68
N ILE A 94 -8.19 5.48 -7.01
CA ILE A 94 -7.25 6.22 -6.17
C ILE A 94 -6.53 7.31 -6.99
N SER A 95 -6.08 6.97 -8.20
CA SER A 95 -5.41 7.93 -9.08
C SER A 95 -6.33 9.09 -9.49
N ILE A 96 -7.59 8.83 -9.83
CA ILE A 96 -8.56 9.90 -10.14
C ILE A 96 -8.77 10.80 -8.93
N ARG A 97 -9.03 10.23 -7.75
CA ARG A 97 -9.30 11.00 -6.54
C ARG A 97 -8.12 11.84 -6.11
N ASN A 98 -6.89 11.34 -6.26
CA ASN A 98 -5.67 12.11 -5.96
C ASN A 98 -5.50 13.31 -6.92
N ILE A 99 -5.87 13.16 -8.20
CA ILE A 99 -5.80 14.26 -9.16
C ILE A 99 -6.83 15.34 -8.82
N VAL A 100 -8.08 14.94 -8.53
CA VAL A 100 -9.17 15.86 -8.18
C VAL A 100 -8.94 16.56 -6.84
N GLN A 101 -8.42 15.84 -5.83
CA GLN A 101 -8.10 16.42 -4.52
C GLN A 101 -6.85 17.32 -4.53
N GLY A 102 -6.02 17.27 -5.58
CA GLY A 102 -4.75 18.01 -5.68
C GLY A 102 -4.86 19.53 -5.87
N GLY A 103 -6.03 20.13 -5.61
CA GLY A 103 -6.24 21.59 -5.67
C GLY A 103 -6.48 22.17 -7.06
N GLN A 104 -6.65 21.32 -8.08
CA GLN A 104 -7.08 21.75 -9.42
C GLN A 104 -8.61 21.81 -9.45
N CYS A 105 -9.19 22.85 -10.05
CA CYS A 105 -10.64 22.98 -10.25
C CYS A 105 -11.18 21.92 -11.23
N ARG A 106 -11.15 20.65 -10.84
CA ARG A 106 -11.50 19.47 -11.63
C ARG A 106 -12.60 18.69 -10.92
N LEU A 107 -13.52 18.14 -11.71
CA LEU A 107 -14.64 17.34 -11.20
C LEU A 107 -14.27 15.85 -11.22
N LEU A 108 -14.84 15.07 -10.31
CA LEU A 108 -14.81 13.61 -10.32
C LEU A 108 -15.40 13.04 -11.61
N THR A 109 -16.25 13.80 -12.31
CA THR A 109 -16.84 13.42 -13.60
C THR A 109 -16.06 13.90 -14.83
N ASP A 110 -14.87 14.47 -14.66
CA ASP A 110 -14.03 14.91 -15.77
C ASP A 110 -13.52 13.72 -16.60
N LYS A 111 -14.02 13.62 -17.83
CA LYS A 111 -13.69 12.51 -18.75
C LYS A 111 -12.24 12.54 -19.22
N GLU A 112 -11.61 13.71 -19.33
CA GLU A 112 -10.21 13.82 -19.76
C GLU A 112 -9.30 13.18 -18.71
N VAL A 113 -9.57 13.49 -17.43
CA VAL A 113 -8.86 12.86 -16.30
C VAL A 113 -9.05 11.35 -16.35
N HIS A 114 -10.27 10.88 -16.56
CA HIS A 114 -10.56 9.45 -16.62
C HIS A 114 -9.80 8.74 -17.75
N LEU A 115 -9.76 9.33 -18.95
CA LEU A 115 -9.06 8.77 -20.10
C LEU A 115 -7.55 8.68 -19.85
N ASN A 116 -6.95 9.73 -19.30
CA ASN A 116 -5.52 9.78 -18.99
C ASN A 116 -5.13 8.72 -17.94
N VAL A 117 -5.95 8.57 -16.89
CA VAL A 117 -5.71 7.55 -15.86
C VAL A 117 -6.00 6.14 -16.40
N TYR A 118 -6.99 5.99 -17.30
CA TYR A 118 -7.33 4.68 -17.86
C TYR A 118 -6.15 4.10 -18.62
N SER A 119 -5.52 4.90 -19.48
CA SER A 119 -4.36 4.49 -20.27
C SER A 119 -3.14 4.15 -19.40
N SER A 120 -2.92 4.88 -18.31
CA SER A 120 -1.75 4.69 -17.44
C SER A 120 -1.91 3.56 -16.40
N VAL A 121 -3.15 3.25 -15.98
CA VAL A 121 -3.39 2.31 -14.88
C VAL A 121 -4.05 1.00 -15.33
N LEU A 122 -4.99 1.05 -16.26
CA LEU A 122 -5.81 -0.12 -16.64
C LEU A 122 -5.30 -0.86 -17.88
N LEU A 123 -4.55 -0.19 -18.76
CA LEU A 123 -3.96 -0.85 -19.94
C LEU A 123 -2.70 -1.67 -19.59
N PRO A 124 -2.43 -2.78 -20.31
CA PRO A 124 -1.25 -3.62 -20.12
C PRO A 124 0.09 -2.90 -20.29
N GLU A 125 0.13 -1.79 -21.01
CA GLU A 125 1.32 -0.97 -21.27
C GLU A 125 1.48 0.17 -20.25
N GLY A 126 0.50 0.34 -19.36
CA GLY A 126 0.49 1.40 -18.36
C GLY A 126 1.57 1.23 -17.29
N ILE A 127 1.90 2.31 -16.59
CA ILE A 127 2.93 2.36 -15.54
C ILE A 127 2.66 1.32 -14.42
N ASN A 128 1.40 0.93 -14.23
CA ASN A 128 0.97 -0.05 -13.22
C ASN A 128 0.82 -1.49 -13.72
N SER A 129 1.17 -1.77 -14.97
CA SER A 129 1.15 -3.12 -15.57
C SER A 129 1.92 -4.16 -14.77
N ASN A 130 2.99 -3.74 -14.09
CA ASN A 130 3.83 -4.57 -13.23
C ASN A 130 3.31 -4.74 -11.79
N VAL A 131 2.19 -4.13 -11.39
CA VAL A 131 1.70 -4.20 -9.99
C VAL A 131 1.12 -5.59 -9.65
N SER A 132 0.73 -6.38 -10.66
CA SER A 132 0.45 -7.81 -10.50
C SER A 132 1.70 -8.64 -10.22
N ASN A 133 2.89 -8.06 -10.40
CA ASN A 133 4.18 -8.65 -10.08
C ASN A 133 4.79 -7.99 -8.83
N ARG A 134 3.94 -7.61 -7.86
CA ARG A 134 4.39 -7.47 -6.48
C ARG A 134 4.89 -8.84 -6.05
N LYS A 135 6.19 -9.02 -6.26
CA LYS A 135 7.05 -10.07 -5.74
C LYS A 135 6.34 -10.80 -4.61
N SER A 136 5.81 -11.98 -4.93
CA SER A 136 6.08 -13.12 -4.08
C SER A 136 7.51 -12.91 -3.60
N ASN A 137 7.68 -12.70 -2.29
CA ASN A 137 8.99 -12.73 -1.64
C ASN A 137 9.80 -13.79 -2.38
N PRO A 138 10.99 -13.49 -2.95
CA PRO A 138 11.69 -14.50 -3.72
C PRO A 138 12.06 -15.59 -2.71
N GLY A 139 11.18 -16.59 -2.58
CA GLY A 139 11.57 -17.97 -2.35
C GLY A 139 12.53 -18.21 -3.49
N ARG A 140 13.80 -17.99 -3.17
CA ARG A 140 14.89 -18.02 -4.14
C ARG A 140 14.70 -19.32 -4.93
N PRO A 141 14.70 -19.26 -6.28
CA PRO A 141 14.81 -20.47 -7.06
C PRO A 141 16.07 -21.18 -6.55
N GLY A 142 15.97 -22.49 -6.31
CA GLY A 142 17.00 -23.33 -5.70
C GLY A 142 18.40 -22.90 -6.12
N SER A 143 18.98 -22.02 -5.33
CA SER A 143 20.25 -21.40 -5.61
C SER A 143 21.24 -22.33 -4.97
N SER A 144 21.90 -23.12 -5.81
CA SER A 144 23.20 -23.73 -5.52
C SER A 144 23.94 -22.83 -4.51
N LYS A 145 24.43 -23.43 -3.42
CA LYS A 145 25.08 -22.75 -2.28
C LYS A 145 26.36 -22.04 -2.76
N SER A 146 26.21 -20.90 -3.45
CA SER A 146 27.31 -20.14 -4.02
C SER A 146 28.13 -19.46 -2.93
N ASP A 147 27.42 -19.00 -1.89
CA ASP A 147 28.00 -18.13 -0.87
C ASP A 147 28.45 -18.95 0.35
N PHE A 148 29.62 -18.60 0.87
CA PHE A 148 30.19 -19.22 2.07
C PHE A 148 29.43 -18.82 3.33
N CYS A 149 29.17 -19.77 4.22
CA CYS A 149 28.53 -19.51 5.50
C CYS A 149 29.45 -18.67 6.41
N ASN A 150 29.04 -17.44 6.71
CA ASN A 150 29.79 -16.57 7.63
C ASN A 150 29.85 -17.17 9.03
N ARG A 151 28.71 -17.69 9.54
CA ARG A 151 28.63 -18.29 10.87
C ARG A 151 29.59 -19.46 11.05
N PHE A 152 29.69 -20.35 10.06
CA PHE A 152 30.66 -21.44 10.04
C PHE A 152 32.14 -20.96 9.97
N ASN A 153 32.39 -19.76 9.43
CA ASN A 153 33.74 -19.23 9.25
C ASN A 153 34.21 -18.27 10.35
N THR A 154 33.31 -17.79 11.21
CA THR A 154 33.65 -16.86 12.30
C THR A 154 33.25 -17.36 13.69
N ALA A 155 32.32 -18.31 13.78
CA ALA A 155 31.92 -18.95 15.03
C ALA A 155 32.20 -20.46 14.92
N SER A 156 32.64 -21.07 16.02
CA SER A 156 33.06 -22.48 16.05
C SER A 156 31.91 -23.48 15.82
N SER A 157 30.67 -23.04 15.65
CA SER A 157 29.58 -23.90 15.16
C SER A 157 28.45 -23.10 14.53
N CYS A 158 28.06 -23.49 13.32
CA CYS A 158 26.79 -23.07 12.73
C CYS A 158 25.66 -23.93 13.35
N PRO A 159 24.55 -23.36 13.80
CA PRO A 159 23.43 -24.12 14.38
C PRO A 159 22.69 -24.98 13.34
N SER A 160 22.92 -24.75 12.04
CA SER A 160 22.40 -25.58 10.96
C SER A 160 23.48 -26.53 10.47
N SER A 161 23.11 -27.76 10.10
CA SER A 161 24.03 -28.74 9.49
C SER A 161 24.54 -28.26 8.12
N ASP A 162 25.61 -28.84 7.56
CA ASP A 162 26.09 -28.50 6.20
C ASP A 162 25.01 -28.73 5.14
N PHE A 163 24.08 -29.67 5.37
CA PHE A 163 22.98 -29.97 4.45
C PHE A 163 21.84 -28.95 4.58
N ASP A 164 21.47 -28.58 5.80
CA ASP A 164 20.34 -27.67 6.09
C ASP A 164 20.71 -26.19 6.00
N CYS A 165 22.01 -25.87 6.05
CA CYS A 165 22.45 -24.49 5.94
C CYS A 165 22.22 -23.97 4.51
N ARG A 166 21.59 -22.79 4.42
CA ARG A 166 21.41 -22.03 3.17
C ARG A 166 22.74 -21.66 2.48
N PHE A 167 23.83 -21.65 3.22
CA PHE A 167 25.16 -21.25 2.77
C PHE A 167 26.13 -22.45 2.82
N ARG A 168 27.22 -22.42 2.03
CA ARG A 168 28.17 -23.53 1.95
C ARG A 168 29.08 -23.59 3.18
N HIS A 169 29.18 -24.74 3.86
CA HIS A 169 30.20 -24.94 4.90
C HIS A 169 31.53 -25.34 4.24
N SER A 170 32.27 -24.31 3.84
CA SER A 170 33.65 -24.45 3.39
C SER A 170 34.44 -23.27 3.93
N CYS A 171 35.72 -23.52 4.19
CA CYS A 171 36.63 -22.49 4.68
C CYS A 171 36.75 -21.37 3.63
N LYS A 172 36.58 -20.11 4.06
CA LYS A 172 36.76 -18.94 3.19
C LYS A 172 38.20 -18.76 2.71
N LYS A 173 39.19 -19.18 3.52
CA LYS A 173 40.63 -19.07 3.19
C LYS A 173 41.06 -20.10 2.14
N CYS A 174 40.93 -21.39 2.46
CA CYS A 174 41.46 -22.47 1.61
C CYS A 174 40.41 -23.15 0.72
N LYS A 175 39.14 -22.76 0.82
CA LYS A 175 38.00 -23.30 0.05
C LYS A 175 37.69 -24.80 0.28
N LYS A 176 38.38 -25.47 1.21
CA LYS A 176 38.15 -26.88 1.59
C LYS A 176 37.00 -27.03 2.58
N LYS A 177 36.38 -28.21 2.61
CA LYS A 177 35.35 -28.60 3.60
C LYS A 177 36.00 -29.12 4.89
N GLY A 178 35.22 -29.17 5.97
CA GLY A 178 35.61 -29.81 7.24
C GLY A 178 36.12 -28.87 8.33
N HIS A 179 36.42 -27.61 8.03
CA HIS A 179 36.82 -26.60 9.02
C HIS A 179 36.38 -25.19 8.61
N GLY A 180 36.17 -24.32 9.61
CA GLY A 180 35.93 -22.89 9.41
C GLY A 180 37.23 -22.11 9.23
N GLN A 181 37.14 -20.85 8.79
CA GLN A 181 38.32 -19.96 8.63
C GLN A 181 39.12 -19.76 9.94
N THR A 182 38.49 -19.89 11.10
CA THR A 182 39.13 -19.81 12.43
C THR A 182 40.08 -20.97 12.69
N ASP A 183 39.74 -22.16 12.19
CA ASP A 183 40.49 -23.41 12.42
C ASP A 183 41.33 -23.81 11.19
N CYS A 184 41.58 -22.85 10.29
CA CYS A 184 42.35 -23.07 9.07
C CYS A 184 43.85 -22.96 9.36
N SER A 185 44.56 -24.07 9.26
CA SER A 185 46.04 -24.16 9.40
C SER A 185 46.81 -23.69 8.15
N GLN A 186 46.13 -23.00 7.23
CA GLN A 186 46.70 -22.39 6.01
C GLN A 186 46.32 -20.91 5.91
#